data_AF-A0AA97NXD8-F1
#
_entry.id   AF-A0AA97NXD8-F1
#
_cell.length_a   1.000
_cell.length_b   1.000
_cell.length_c   1.000
_cell.angle_alpha   90.00
_cell.angle_beta   90.00
_cell.angle_gamma   90.00
#
_symmetry.space_group_name_H-M   'P 1'
#
loop_
_entity.id
_entity.type
_entity.pdbx_description
1 polymer ?
#
loop_
_entity_poly.entity_id
_entity_poly.type
_entity_poly.pdbx_seq_one_letter_code
_entity_poly.pdbx_strand_id
1 'polypeptide(L)'
;MGASKYNLSPDQQYWWQFVEPSLSSMLEYAGQYTPEEQDSHLEWYATQVTPIFGIQPSEETPDPNPFTHDSSPCHISINWCSKGKPTVRSGMTRPHDVFNSQAFVDELQPAMETSDQPDRAIFDGLAKSLFLKDPQEIAKVKAVVPPHLHTRIPNIGIAWDLVGAKRKLKLYHNPQAKKLATSRTGNDIIVSSIRALANDGYNYNEAMDVLERYVTELNPEKLELIIIGMDAAEPTLPTTRIKPYGIVAEANSWETVKNIYTLGGQVLNQERKQGLDILRSIWDLMRCHRGQRLADDYHMPKNDSSSTRGVLTPSFEVKPGQSLPDVKVYVSQWQFAKTDREIAECTVEIFKRLGWQKEADSYFNLLQKAFPYADLDGPPAIHEYISFAYNDTKGPGQSCWFDLQSGSEPEVRVKGEKFSIIPRTEIASDCHRAPRAFGDKHRDPRTHGDPFSHYKCHAAGRICRSEAERRRPSWDRNSSIPGSPVAFGAGIVSRFPFPRCAYQAWQPPGHGSGVGPYKDRQRVAVRGAQLHGI
;
A
#
# COMPACT_ATOMS: atom_id res chain seq x y z
N MET A 1 -29.68 1.55 -10.63
CA MET A 1 -29.09 2.45 -9.63
C MET A 1 -30.21 3.28 -9.04
N GLY A 2 -30.33 3.35 -7.71
CA GLY A 2 -31.19 4.34 -7.07
C GLY A 2 -30.50 5.71 -7.09
N ALA A 3 -31.27 6.80 -7.07
CA ALA A 3 -30.68 8.12 -6.88
C ALA A 3 -30.08 8.21 -5.47
N SER A 4 -28.89 8.82 -5.34
CA SER A 4 -28.30 9.10 -4.03
C SER A 4 -29.21 10.01 -3.21
N LYS A 5 -29.21 9.85 -1.87
CA LYS A 5 -29.84 10.79 -0.92
C LYS A 5 -29.28 12.21 -1.09
N TYR A 6 -28.05 12.33 -1.61
CA TYR A 6 -27.31 13.57 -1.75
C TYR A 6 -27.32 14.07 -3.20
N ASN A 7 -27.32 15.40 -3.39
CA ASN A 7 -27.26 16.04 -4.70
C ASN A 7 -25.82 16.00 -5.27
N LEU A 8 -25.43 14.83 -5.80
CA LEU A 8 -24.10 14.55 -6.31
C LEU A 8 -24.00 14.74 -7.83
N SER A 9 -22.86 15.23 -8.32
CA SER A 9 -22.51 15.22 -9.76
C SER A 9 -22.37 13.78 -10.30
N PRO A 10 -22.36 13.54 -11.63
CA PRO A 10 -22.14 12.21 -12.20
C PRO A 10 -20.86 11.52 -11.71
N ASP A 11 -19.73 12.22 -11.68
CA ASP A 11 -18.47 11.67 -11.14
C ASP A 11 -18.56 11.35 -9.64
N GLN A 12 -19.23 12.21 -8.86
CA GLN A 12 -19.43 11.97 -7.44
C GLN A 12 -20.37 10.78 -7.20
N GLN A 13 -21.42 10.59 -8.01
CA GLN A 13 -22.28 9.40 -7.96
C GLN A 13 -21.50 8.14 -8.31
N TYR A 14 -20.62 8.20 -9.33
CA TYR A 14 -19.75 7.10 -9.71
C TYR A 14 -18.86 6.65 -8.55
N TRP A 15 -18.20 7.58 -7.84
CA TRP A 15 -17.37 7.20 -6.69
C TRP A 15 -18.20 6.76 -5.48
N TRP A 16 -19.31 7.46 -5.20
CA TRP A 16 -20.14 7.22 -4.02
C TRP A 16 -20.70 5.79 -3.96
N GLN A 17 -21.02 5.17 -5.11
CA GLN A 17 -21.53 3.79 -5.15
C GLN A 17 -20.53 2.73 -4.64
N PHE A 18 -19.24 3.03 -4.58
CA PHE A 18 -18.19 2.17 -4.02
C PHE A 18 -17.84 2.56 -2.58
N VAL A 19 -17.84 3.87 -2.29
CA VAL A 19 -17.56 4.42 -0.96
C VAL A 19 -18.65 4.05 0.05
N GLU A 20 -19.93 4.23 -0.31
CA GLU A 20 -21.05 4.14 0.62
C GLU A 20 -21.19 2.73 1.24
N PRO A 21 -21.19 1.62 0.49
CA PRO A 21 -21.30 0.29 1.08
C PRO A 21 -20.16 0.01 2.05
N SER A 22 -18.94 0.40 1.68
CA SER A 22 -17.74 0.21 2.49
C SER A 22 -17.77 1.05 3.78
N LEU A 23 -17.99 2.35 3.67
CA LEU A 23 -18.02 3.28 4.81
C LEU A 23 -19.16 2.95 5.78
N SER A 24 -20.39 2.75 5.28
CA SER A 24 -21.56 2.46 6.12
C SER A 24 -21.41 1.12 6.86
N SER A 25 -21.00 0.06 6.16
CA SER A 25 -20.81 -1.27 6.76
C SER A 25 -19.69 -1.30 7.79
N MET A 26 -18.60 -0.56 7.58
CA MET A 26 -17.52 -0.45 8.57
C MET A 26 -17.93 0.35 9.81
N LEU A 27 -18.74 1.40 9.65
CA LEU A 27 -19.31 2.16 10.77
C LEU A 27 -20.30 1.31 11.57
N GLU A 28 -21.20 0.56 10.91
CA GLU A 28 -22.12 -0.39 11.57
C GLU A 28 -21.33 -1.46 12.36
N TYR A 29 -20.37 -2.12 11.69
CA TYR A 29 -19.54 -3.19 12.26
C TYR A 29 -18.76 -2.75 13.51
N ALA A 30 -18.20 -1.54 13.48
CA ALA A 30 -17.47 -0.96 14.59
C ALA A 30 -18.30 -0.86 15.88
N GLY A 31 -19.63 -0.72 15.77
CA GLY A 31 -20.55 -0.72 16.91
C GLY A 31 -20.26 0.38 17.94
N GLN A 32 -19.59 1.47 17.54
CA GLN A 32 -19.30 2.62 18.40
C GLN A 32 -20.02 3.91 18.02
N TYR A 33 -20.61 3.95 16.82
CA TYR A 33 -21.29 5.12 16.28
C TYR A 33 -22.81 4.97 16.43
N THR A 34 -23.50 5.98 16.93
CA THR A 34 -24.98 5.99 16.91
C THR A 34 -25.50 6.13 15.47
N PRO A 35 -26.77 5.80 15.17
CA PRO A 35 -27.33 6.00 13.83
C PRO A 35 -27.16 7.44 13.32
N GLU A 36 -27.29 8.43 14.19
CA GLU A 36 -27.12 9.86 13.87
C GLU A 36 -25.66 10.20 13.56
N GLU A 37 -24.70 9.59 14.26
CA GLU A 37 -23.26 9.73 13.96
C GLU A 37 -22.90 9.05 12.63
N GLN A 38 -23.51 7.89 12.32
CA GLN A 38 -23.33 7.20 11.04
C GLN A 38 -23.85 8.04 9.87
N ASP A 39 -25.09 8.54 9.96
CA ASP A 39 -25.70 9.42 8.96
C ASP A 39 -24.88 10.71 8.79
N SER A 40 -24.42 11.32 9.88
CA SER A 40 -23.57 12.52 9.85
C SER A 40 -22.23 12.27 9.15
N HIS A 41 -21.58 11.12 9.37
CA HIS A 41 -20.34 10.77 8.68
C HIS A 41 -20.58 10.50 7.19
N LEU A 42 -21.63 9.78 6.83
CA LEU A 42 -21.97 9.48 5.44
C LEU A 42 -22.32 10.76 4.65
N GLU A 43 -23.15 11.65 5.21
CA GLU A 43 -23.52 12.91 4.58
C GLU A 43 -22.32 13.84 4.38
N TRP A 44 -21.48 13.99 5.41
CA TRP A 44 -20.26 14.77 5.30
C TRP A 44 -19.28 14.17 4.27
N TYR A 45 -19.14 12.85 4.22
CA TYR A 45 -18.23 12.22 3.25
C TYR A 45 -18.73 12.38 1.81
N ALA A 46 -20.03 12.19 1.59
CA ALA A 46 -20.67 12.40 0.29
C ALA A 46 -20.52 13.86 -0.20
N THR A 47 -20.68 14.83 0.70
CA THR A 47 -20.74 16.26 0.32
C THR A 47 -19.41 17.01 0.39
N GLN A 48 -18.46 16.58 1.23
CA GLN A 48 -17.18 17.29 1.45
C GLN A 48 -15.97 16.53 0.91
N VAL A 49 -15.94 15.18 1.00
CA VAL A 49 -14.76 14.38 0.61
C VAL A 49 -14.89 13.85 -0.82
N THR A 50 -16.05 13.31 -1.19
CA THR A 50 -16.30 12.75 -2.53
C THR A 50 -16.05 13.74 -3.69
N PRO A 51 -16.33 15.05 -3.58
CA PRO A 51 -15.96 16.03 -4.61
C PRO A 51 -14.46 16.11 -4.92
N ILE A 52 -13.60 15.76 -3.96
CA ILE A 52 -12.14 15.88 -4.07
C ILE A 52 -11.56 14.76 -4.95
N PHE A 53 -12.27 13.64 -5.12
CA PHE A 53 -11.80 12.50 -5.93
C PHE A 53 -11.60 12.82 -7.41
N GLY A 54 -12.22 13.89 -7.89
CA GLY A 54 -12.15 14.29 -9.30
C GLY A 54 -13.02 13.41 -10.21
N ILE A 55 -12.69 13.43 -11.49
CA ILE A 55 -13.45 12.74 -12.54
C ILE A 55 -13.38 11.22 -12.40
N GLN A 56 -14.43 10.53 -12.86
CA GLN A 56 -14.41 9.07 -12.97
C GLN A 56 -13.35 8.59 -13.99
N PRO A 57 -12.80 7.37 -13.83
CA PRO A 57 -11.88 6.79 -14.81
C PRO A 57 -12.58 6.53 -16.15
N SER A 58 -11.89 6.73 -17.26
CA SER A 58 -12.37 6.38 -18.61
C SER A 58 -11.20 5.99 -19.53
N GLU A 59 -11.50 5.43 -20.70
CA GLU A 59 -10.47 5.15 -21.73
C GLU A 59 -9.72 6.42 -22.17
N GLU A 60 -10.37 7.58 -22.12
CA GLU A 60 -9.80 8.89 -22.47
C GLU A 60 -9.06 9.55 -21.30
N THR A 61 -9.32 9.10 -20.07
CA THR A 61 -8.69 9.56 -18.83
C THR A 61 -8.03 8.41 -18.06
N PRO A 62 -7.09 7.66 -18.68
CA PRO A 62 -6.54 6.42 -18.15
C PRO A 62 -5.44 6.63 -17.10
N ASP A 63 -5.37 7.80 -16.45
CA ASP A 63 -4.36 8.12 -15.45
C ASP A 63 -4.69 7.38 -14.13
N PRO A 64 -4.02 6.25 -13.83
CA PRO A 64 -4.33 5.46 -12.65
C PRO A 64 -3.75 6.18 -11.43
N ASN A 65 -4.52 6.25 -10.36
CA ASN A 65 -4.05 6.83 -9.11
C ASN A 65 -2.92 5.96 -8.50
N PRO A 66 -1.71 6.48 -8.27
CA PRO A 66 -0.64 5.73 -7.63
C PRO A 66 -0.85 5.50 -6.12
N PHE A 67 -1.98 5.95 -5.53
CA PHE A 67 -2.24 5.85 -4.10
C PHE A 67 -2.53 4.42 -3.62
N THR A 68 -3.61 3.79 -4.11
CA THR A 68 -3.98 2.40 -3.80
C THR A 68 -3.46 1.42 -4.85
N HIS A 69 -3.51 0.11 -4.57
CA HIS A 69 -3.11 -0.91 -5.54
C HIS A 69 -4.10 -0.96 -6.72
N ASP A 70 -5.40 -0.85 -6.44
CA ASP A 70 -6.47 -0.86 -7.44
C ASP A 70 -6.70 0.49 -8.18
N SER A 71 -5.90 1.52 -7.89
CA SER A 71 -6.05 2.89 -8.42
C SER A 71 -7.29 3.69 -7.97
N SER A 72 -7.97 3.28 -6.89
CA SER A 72 -8.97 4.07 -6.17
C SER A 72 -8.44 5.43 -5.65
N PRO A 73 -9.31 6.45 -5.50
CA PRO A 73 -8.96 7.75 -4.94
C PRO A 73 -8.79 7.74 -3.42
N CYS A 74 -9.35 6.74 -2.72
CA CYS A 74 -9.19 6.57 -1.29
C CYS A 74 -9.12 5.09 -0.91
N HIS A 75 -8.63 4.85 0.30
CA HIS A 75 -8.87 3.61 1.03
C HIS A 75 -9.76 3.88 2.24
N ILE A 76 -10.45 2.84 2.71
CA ILE A 76 -11.13 2.84 4.01
C ILE A 76 -10.48 1.76 4.86
N SER A 77 -10.39 1.99 6.16
CA SER A 77 -9.63 1.16 7.08
C SER A 77 -10.34 1.05 8.42
N ILE A 78 -10.19 -0.11 9.07
CA ILE A 78 -10.63 -0.30 10.46
C ILE A 78 -9.39 -0.53 11.32
N ASN A 79 -9.37 0.08 12.49
CA ASN A 79 -8.34 -0.07 13.52
C ASN A 79 -8.94 -0.72 14.77
N TRP A 80 -8.65 -2.00 14.99
CA TRP A 80 -8.98 -2.76 16.20
C TRP A 80 -7.89 -2.56 17.28
N CYS A 81 -8.28 -2.55 18.55
CA CYS A 81 -7.34 -2.60 19.67
C CYS A 81 -7.95 -3.31 20.87
N SER A 82 -7.11 -3.92 21.72
CA SER A 82 -7.60 -4.76 22.83
C SER A 82 -8.34 -4.00 23.93
N LYS A 83 -8.22 -2.67 23.97
CA LYS A 83 -8.79 -1.80 25.02
C LYS A 83 -9.67 -0.68 24.44
N GLY A 84 -10.37 -0.94 23.33
CA GLY A 84 -11.28 0.03 22.71
C GLY A 84 -12.14 -0.59 21.61
N LYS A 85 -13.17 0.14 21.15
CA LYS A 85 -13.98 -0.28 20.00
C LYS A 85 -13.26 0.00 18.66
N PRO A 86 -13.51 -0.78 17.60
CA PRO A 86 -12.83 -0.60 16.31
C PRO A 86 -13.11 0.77 15.70
N THR A 87 -12.08 1.53 15.33
CA THR A 87 -12.21 2.89 14.74
C THR A 87 -12.11 2.82 13.22
N VAL A 88 -13.08 3.42 12.52
CA VAL A 88 -13.03 3.61 11.07
C VAL A 88 -12.16 4.83 10.73
N ARG A 89 -11.33 4.70 9.70
CA ARG A 89 -10.60 5.80 9.06
C ARG A 89 -10.72 5.67 7.55
N SER A 90 -10.88 6.79 6.86
CA SER A 90 -10.57 6.88 5.44
C SER A 90 -9.36 7.77 5.21
N GLY A 91 -8.53 7.41 4.24
CA GLY A 91 -7.39 8.17 3.75
C GLY A 91 -7.45 8.28 2.24
N MET A 92 -7.07 9.42 1.68
CA MET A 92 -7.18 9.70 0.26
C MET A 92 -6.03 10.57 -0.26
N THR A 93 -5.79 10.45 -1.56
CA THR A 93 -5.13 11.46 -2.38
C THR A 93 -5.48 11.16 -3.84
N ARG A 94 -5.23 12.09 -4.76
CA ARG A 94 -5.44 11.88 -6.19
C ARG A 94 -4.29 12.47 -7.02
N PRO A 95 -4.15 12.06 -8.30
CA PRO A 95 -3.25 12.74 -9.22
C PRO A 95 -3.54 14.25 -9.26
N HIS A 96 -2.49 15.05 -9.15
CA HIS A 96 -2.53 16.51 -9.22
C HIS A 96 -1.14 17.06 -9.55
N ASP A 97 -1.04 18.32 -10.00
CA ASP A 97 0.24 18.90 -10.37
C ASP A 97 1.15 19.09 -9.15
N VAL A 98 2.19 18.25 -9.06
CA VAL A 98 3.21 18.28 -8.02
C VAL A 98 4.02 19.59 -7.98
N PHE A 99 4.05 20.35 -9.08
CA PHE A 99 4.68 21.67 -9.14
C PHE A 99 3.75 22.79 -8.66
N ASN A 100 2.46 22.49 -8.48
CA ASN A 100 1.45 23.40 -7.92
C ASN A 100 0.75 22.76 -6.71
N SER A 101 1.54 22.16 -5.81
CA SER A 101 1.06 21.51 -4.58
C SER A 101 0.07 22.37 -3.78
N GLN A 102 0.24 23.70 -3.77
CA GLN A 102 -0.64 24.60 -3.03
C GLN A 102 -2.07 24.59 -3.55
N ALA A 103 -2.29 24.55 -4.87
CA ALA A 103 -3.64 24.53 -5.43
C ALA A 103 -4.42 23.28 -4.97
N PHE A 104 -3.77 22.12 -4.86
CA PHE A 104 -4.42 20.93 -4.30
C PHE A 104 -4.72 21.09 -2.80
N VAL A 105 -3.85 21.75 -2.02
CA VAL A 105 -4.16 22.07 -0.62
C VAL A 105 -5.37 23.00 -0.50
N ASP A 106 -5.52 23.97 -1.41
CA ASP A 106 -6.66 24.88 -1.45
C ASP A 106 -7.96 24.14 -1.82
N GLU A 107 -7.89 23.13 -2.70
CA GLU A 107 -9.02 22.22 -2.99
C GLU A 107 -9.42 21.33 -1.80
N LEU A 108 -8.46 20.95 -0.94
CA LEU A 108 -8.73 20.17 0.28
C LEU A 108 -9.38 21.02 1.39
N GLN A 109 -9.31 22.35 1.30
CA GLN A 109 -9.66 23.26 2.39
C GLN A 109 -11.08 23.08 2.96
N PRO A 110 -12.16 22.90 2.16
CA PRO A 110 -13.52 22.71 2.71
C PRO A 110 -13.67 21.47 3.60
N ALA A 111 -13.03 20.36 3.25
CA ALA A 111 -13.04 19.14 4.06
C ALA A 111 -12.13 19.26 5.30
N MET A 112 -11.07 20.06 5.24
CA MET A 112 -10.24 20.38 6.40
C MET A 112 -10.96 21.28 7.41
N GLU A 113 -11.63 22.35 6.94
CA GLU A 113 -12.35 23.31 7.80
C GLU A 113 -13.57 22.68 8.50
N THR A 114 -14.18 21.67 7.90
CA THR A 114 -15.29 20.89 8.48
C THR A 114 -14.84 19.71 9.36
N SER A 115 -13.54 19.58 9.62
CA SER A 115 -12.97 18.58 10.54
C SER A 115 -12.93 19.07 12.00
N ASP A 116 -12.74 18.16 12.95
CA ASP A 116 -12.58 18.50 14.36
C ASP A 116 -11.16 18.99 14.66
N GLN A 117 -11.05 20.23 15.14
CA GLN A 117 -9.80 20.87 15.63
C GLN A 117 -8.66 20.92 14.59
N PRO A 118 -8.88 21.40 13.34
CA PRO A 118 -7.88 21.35 12.28
C PRO A 118 -6.76 22.40 12.49
N ASP A 119 -5.67 22.00 13.14
CA ASP A 119 -4.43 22.77 13.16
C ASP A 119 -3.43 22.18 12.15
N ARG A 120 -3.00 23.00 11.19
CA ARG A 120 -2.10 22.64 10.09
C ARG A 120 -0.68 23.19 10.25
N ALA A 121 -0.31 23.78 11.39
CA ALA A 121 0.98 24.45 11.57
C ALA A 121 2.21 23.54 11.29
N ILE A 122 2.17 22.26 11.71
CA ILE A 122 3.21 21.28 11.38
C ILE A 122 3.27 21.00 9.87
N PHE A 123 2.11 20.82 9.24
CA PHE A 123 2.01 20.56 7.80
C PHE A 123 2.57 21.73 6.98
N ASP A 124 2.23 22.97 7.36
CA ASP A 124 2.72 24.17 6.70
C ASP A 124 4.21 24.42 6.96
N GLY A 125 4.68 24.16 8.17
CA GLY A 125 6.10 24.18 8.54
C GLY A 125 6.93 23.23 7.65
N LEU A 126 6.46 21.99 7.48
CA LEU A 126 7.09 21.02 6.58
C LEU A 126 7.00 21.48 5.10
N ALA A 127 5.86 22.01 4.65
CA ALA A 127 5.65 22.47 3.27
C ALA A 127 6.62 23.58 2.84
N LYS A 128 7.14 24.41 3.77
CA LYS A 128 8.24 25.36 3.51
C LYS A 128 9.46 24.67 2.88
N SER A 129 9.78 23.46 3.35
CA SER A 129 10.96 22.69 2.95
C SER A 129 10.68 21.62 1.89
N LEU A 130 9.44 21.10 1.80
CA LEU A 130 9.12 19.93 0.97
C LEU A 130 8.54 20.26 -0.41
N PHE A 131 7.83 21.39 -0.56
CA PHE A 131 7.25 21.78 -1.85
C PHE A 131 8.34 22.27 -2.82
N LEU A 132 8.16 21.97 -4.11
CA LEU A 132 9.04 22.42 -5.19
C LEU A 132 8.73 23.87 -5.56
N LYS A 133 9.38 24.81 -4.87
CA LYS A 133 9.20 26.26 -5.10
C LYS A 133 10.33 26.89 -5.94
N ASP A 134 11.48 26.23 -6.04
CA ASP A 134 12.63 26.71 -6.83
C ASP A 134 12.48 26.26 -8.31
N PRO A 135 12.52 27.19 -9.28
CA PRO A 135 12.53 26.85 -10.70
C PRO A 135 13.64 25.86 -11.11
N GLN A 136 14.80 25.85 -10.45
CA GLN A 136 15.88 24.90 -10.72
C GLN A 136 15.53 23.48 -10.25
N GLU A 137 14.88 23.35 -9.09
CA GLU A 137 14.35 22.08 -8.60
C GLU A 137 13.28 21.52 -9.55
N ILE A 138 12.33 22.37 -9.96
CA ILE A 138 11.29 22.02 -10.93
C ILE A 138 11.91 21.55 -12.25
N ALA A 139 12.90 22.27 -12.77
CA ALA A 139 13.59 21.91 -14.01
C ALA A 139 14.29 20.54 -13.92
N LYS A 140 14.94 20.22 -12.79
CA LYS A 140 15.57 18.90 -12.57
C LYS A 140 14.55 17.77 -12.59
N VAL A 141 13.41 17.92 -11.92
CA VAL A 141 12.34 16.89 -11.95
C VAL A 141 11.76 16.73 -13.35
N LYS A 142 11.48 17.84 -14.05
CA LYS A 142 10.98 17.81 -15.44
C LYS A 142 11.98 17.20 -16.43
N ALA A 143 13.28 17.22 -16.14
CA ALA A 143 14.31 16.59 -16.97
C ALA A 143 14.39 15.07 -16.82
N VAL A 144 13.92 14.50 -15.70
CA VAL A 144 14.00 13.05 -15.42
C VAL A 144 12.64 12.34 -15.41
N VAL A 145 11.54 13.07 -15.20
CA VAL A 145 10.17 12.53 -15.22
C VAL A 145 9.44 12.96 -16.49
N PRO A 146 8.88 12.03 -17.29
CA PRO A 146 8.02 12.34 -18.43
C PRO A 146 6.78 13.19 -18.04
N PRO A 147 6.32 14.12 -18.90
CA PRO A 147 5.17 14.99 -18.59
C PRO A 147 3.90 14.29 -18.12
N HIS A 148 3.54 13.16 -18.72
CA HIS A 148 2.35 12.37 -18.36
C HIS A 148 2.47 11.65 -17.00
N LEU A 149 3.62 11.74 -16.32
CA LEU A 149 3.82 11.19 -14.96
C LEU A 149 3.99 12.30 -13.91
N HIS A 150 3.98 13.59 -14.29
CA HIS A 150 4.13 14.71 -13.34
C HIS A 150 3.00 14.72 -12.30
N THR A 151 1.77 14.41 -12.72
CA THR A 151 0.60 14.28 -11.86
C THR A 151 0.60 13.02 -10.98
N ARG A 152 1.48 12.06 -11.27
CA ARG A 152 1.58 10.77 -10.57
C ARG A 152 2.71 10.72 -9.54
N ILE A 153 3.37 11.85 -9.25
CA ILE A 153 4.35 11.94 -8.15
C ILE A 153 3.59 12.30 -6.87
N PRO A 154 3.39 11.36 -5.92
CA PRO A 154 2.72 11.67 -4.67
C PRO A 154 3.55 12.65 -3.83
N ASN A 155 2.86 13.63 -3.26
CA ASN A 155 3.39 14.75 -2.47
C ASN A 155 2.50 15.11 -1.28
N ILE A 156 1.17 15.03 -1.42
CA ILE A 156 0.18 15.35 -0.38
C ILE A 156 -0.78 14.17 -0.22
N GLY A 157 -1.19 13.89 1.01
CA GLY A 157 -2.33 13.01 1.32
C GLY A 157 -3.07 13.50 2.57
N ILE A 158 -4.30 13.03 2.74
CA ILE A 158 -5.20 13.45 3.82
C ILE A 158 -5.98 12.24 4.36
N ALA A 159 -6.29 12.21 5.66
CA ALA A 159 -7.10 11.15 6.25
C ALA A 159 -7.90 11.65 7.46
N TRP A 160 -8.95 10.91 7.81
CA TRP A 160 -9.82 11.22 8.95
C TRP A 160 -10.03 9.99 9.82
N ASP A 161 -9.66 10.08 11.11
CA ASP A 161 -10.12 9.14 12.14
C ASP A 161 -11.54 9.53 12.58
N LEU A 162 -12.51 8.64 12.38
CA LEU A 162 -13.91 8.85 12.79
C LEU A 162 -14.08 8.35 14.23
N VAL A 163 -14.38 9.21 15.20
CA VAL A 163 -14.37 8.86 16.64
C VAL A 163 -15.60 9.43 17.33
N GLY A 164 -16.65 8.61 17.51
CA GLY A 164 -18.01 9.11 17.72
C GLY A 164 -18.38 10.05 16.58
N ALA A 165 -19.07 11.15 16.85
CA ALA A 165 -19.39 12.21 15.89
C ALA A 165 -18.16 12.92 15.28
N LYS A 166 -16.95 12.73 15.84
CA LYS A 166 -15.78 13.55 15.50
C LYS A 166 -14.99 13.04 14.30
N ARG A 167 -14.45 13.97 13.51
CA ARG A 167 -13.65 13.73 12.29
C ARG A 167 -12.24 14.28 12.51
N LYS A 168 -11.35 13.47 13.10
CA LYS A 168 -9.99 13.91 13.44
C LYS A 168 -9.07 13.85 12.23
N LEU A 169 -8.71 15.01 11.72
CA LEU A 169 -7.89 15.20 10.53
C LEU A 169 -6.43 14.71 10.72
N LYS A 170 -5.86 14.16 9.66
CA LYS A 170 -4.45 13.87 9.48
C LYS A 170 -4.01 14.34 8.11
N LEU A 171 -2.79 14.83 8.05
CA LEU A 171 -2.16 15.32 6.83
C LEU A 171 -0.87 14.54 6.57
N TYR A 172 -0.49 14.43 5.30
CA TYR A 172 0.67 13.66 4.86
C TYR A 172 1.45 14.44 3.82
N HIS A 173 2.78 14.43 3.95
CA HIS A 173 3.72 14.87 2.93
C HIS A 173 4.51 13.68 2.40
N ASN A 174 4.71 13.59 1.08
CA ASN A 174 5.59 12.62 0.44
C ASN A 174 6.71 13.35 -0.34
N PRO A 175 7.96 13.33 0.13
CA PRO A 175 9.03 14.09 -0.51
C PRO A 175 9.60 13.49 -1.81
N GLN A 176 8.94 12.55 -2.51
CA GLN A 176 9.47 11.98 -3.77
C GLN A 176 9.88 13.06 -4.78
N ALA A 177 9.08 14.11 -4.95
CA ALA A 177 9.39 15.21 -5.85
C ALA A 177 10.68 15.95 -5.43
N LYS A 178 10.87 16.20 -4.13
CA LYS A 178 12.06 16.85 -3.57
C LYS A 178 13.30 15.95 -3.62
N LYS A 179 13.14 14.64 -3.45
CA LYS A 179 14.18 13.62 -3.65
C LYS A 179 14.73 13.68 -5.07
N LEU A 180 13.85 13.66 -6.06
CA LEU A 180 14.21 13.81 -7.48
C LEU A 180 14.90 15.16 -7.78
N ALA A 181 14.46 16.24 -7.15
CA ALA A 181 15.03 17.58 -7.36
C ALA A 181 16.43 17.78 -6.74
N THR A 182 16.73 17.12 -5.62
CA THR A 182 17.93 17.40 -4.80
C THR A 182 19.00 16.33 -4.83
N SER A 183 18.70 15.12 -5.33
CA SER A 183 19.58 13.94 -5.25
C SER A 183 19.95 13.52 -3.81
N ARG A 184 19.23 14.05 -2.81
CA ARG A 184 19.30 13.60 -1.40
C ARG A 184 18.50 12.31 -1.23
N THR A 185 18.76 11.56 -0.15
CA THR A 185 17.95 10.37 0.17
C THR A 185 16.63 10.76 0.84
N GLY A 186 15.63 9.88 0.82
CA GLY A 186 14.38 10.08 1.57
C GLY A 186 14.63 10.20 3.08
N ASN A 187 15.60 9.44 3.62
CA ASN A 187 16.04 9.50 5.02
C ASN A 187 16.52 10.91 5.39
N ASP A 188 17.48 11.44 4.61
CA ASP A 188 18.08 12.77 4.82
C ASP A 188 17.04 13.89 4.70
N ILE A 189 16.19 13.86 3.67
CA ILE A 189 15.12 14.86 3.51
C ILE A 189 14.16 14.84 4.70
N ILE A 190 13.62 13.67 5.08
CA ILE A 190 12.60 13.58 6.13
C ILE A 190 13.16 13.95 7.51
N VAL A 191 14.35 13.45 7.86
CA VAL A 191 14.97 13.78 9.15
C VAL A 191 15.29 15.27 9.24
N SER A 192 15.92 15.85 8.21
CA SER A 192 16.26 17.28 8.20
C SER A 192 15.03 18.20 8.23
N SER A 193 13.96 17.87 7.49
CA SER A 193 12.71 18.64 7.51
C SER A 193 12.00 18.59 8.87
N ILE A 194 12.04 17.45 9.58
CA ILE A 194 11.46 17.37 10.93
C ILE A 194 12.32 18.12 11.95
N ARG A 195 13.66 18.01 11.89
CA ARG A 195 14.55 18.80 12.76
C ARG A 195 14.40 20.30 12.54
N ALA A 196 14.11 20.75 11.31
CA ALA A 196 13.87 22.16 11.01
C ALA A 196 12.62 22.74 11.72
N LEU A 197 11.67 21.91 12.15
CA LEU A 197 10.50 22.35 12.94
C LEU A 197 10.87 22.89 14.33
N ALA A 198 12.07 22.60 14.84
CA ALA A 198 12.58 23.20 16.07
C ALA A 198 12.71 24.74 15.94
N ASN A 199 12.93 25.26 14.73
CA ASN A 199 12.94 26.71 14.45
C ASN A 199 11.55 27.35 14.60
N ASP A 200 10.48 26.56 14.38
CA ASP A 200 9.09 26.96 14.61
C ASP A 200 8.63 26.64 16.05
N GLY A 201 9.54 26.21 16.93
CA GLY A 201 9.29 25.91 18.35
C GLY A 201 8.90 24.46 18.66
N TYR A 202 8.84 23.56 17.68
CA TYR A 202 8.37 22.19 17.85
C TYR A 202 9.53 21.20 18.02
N ASN A 203 9.75 20.72 19.25
CA ASN A 203 10.89 19.86 19.59
C ASN A 203 10.51 18.36 19.63
N TYR A 204 11.10 17.60 18.70
CA TYR A 204 10.98 16.14 18.60
C TYR A 204 12.35 15.42 18.75
N ASN A 205 13.39 16.14 19.22
CA ASN A 205 14.78 15.79 18.96
C ASN A 205 15.18 14.41 19.51
N GLU A 206 14.91 14.08 20.77
CA GLU A 206 15.39 12.82 21.38
C GLU A 206 14.91 11.56 20.62
N ALA A 207 13.61 11.45 20.33
CA ALA A 207 13.10 10.31 19.55
C ALA A 207 13.58 10.35 18.08
N MET A 208 13.84 11.54 17.53
CA MET A 208 14.44 11.70 16.21
C MET A 208 15.93 11.33 16.18
N ASP A 209 16.68 11.48 17.27
CA ASP A 209 18.08 11.04 17.38
C ASP A 209 18.15 9.51 17.28
N VAL A 210 17.26 8.80 17.97
CA VAL A 210 17.14 7.32 17.90
C VAL A 210 16.75 6.86 16.49
N LEU A 211 15.82 7.56 15.84
CA LEU A 211 15.37 7.22 14.49
C LEU A 211 16.42 7.54 13.43
N GLU A 212 17.06 8.71 13.50
CA GLU A 212 18.13 9.10 12.58
C GLU A 212 19.26 8.09 12.65
N ARG A 213 19.75 7.78 13.86
CA ARG A 213 20.78 6.77 14.08
C ARG A 213 20.38 5.40 13.52
N TYR A 214 19.12 5.01 13.70
CA TYR A 214 18.64 3.76 13.09
C TYR A 214 18.78 3.81 11.56
N VAL A 215 18.24 4.82 10.89
CA VAL A 215 18.18 4.86 9.41
C VAL A 215 19.51 5.18 8.74
N THR A 216 20.51 5.71 9.46
CA THR A 216 21.85 6.04 8.95
C THR A 216 22.93 5.00 9.31
N GLU A 217 22.93 4.46 10.53
CA GLU A 217 23.98 3.55 11.02
C GLU A 217 23.53 2.08 11.10
N LEU A 218 22.28 1.82 11.50
CA LEU A 218 21.82 0.50 11.99
C LEU A 218 20.78 -0.19 11.08
N ASN A 219 20.70 0.23 9.83
CA ASN A 219 19.66 -0.14 8.86
C ASN A 219 20.17 -1.10 7.77
N PRO A 220 20.42 -2.40 8.08
CA PRO A 220 20.91 -3.37 7.10
C PRO A 220 19.90 -3.63 5.98
N GLU A 221 18.61 -3.41 6.26
CA GLU A 221 17.46 -3.65 5.38
C GLU A 221 17.29 -2.58 4.28
N LYS A 222 18.13 -1.54 4.31
CA LYS A 222 18.07 -0.38 3.39
C LYS A 222 16.70 0.29 3.37
N LEU A 223 16.05 0.35 4.52
CA LEU A 223 14.80 1.08 4.72
C LEU A 223 14.99 2.54 4.30
N GLU A 224 14.10 3.02 3.43
CA GLU A 224 14.05 4.43 3.05
C GLU A 224 12.76 5.08 3.57
N LEU A 225 12.89 6.20 4.27
CA LEU A 225 11.77 7.03 4.67
C LEU A 225 11.17 7.71 3.42
N ILE A 226 9.87 7.55 3.22
CA ILE A 226 9.16 7.99 2.00
C ILE A 226 7.95 8.89 2.25
N ILE A 227 7.39 8.92 3.46
CA ILE A 227 6.21 9.73 3.82
C ILE A 227 6.40 10.28 5.23
N ILE A 228 5.90 11.50 5.47
CA ILE A 228 5.67 12.03 6.81
C ILE A 228 4.15 12.18 6.98
N GLY A 229 3.55 11.48 7.93
CA GLY A 229 2.17 11.73 8.37
C GLY A 229 2.16 12.54 9.66
N MET A 230 1.13 13.37 9.87
CA MET A 230 0.95 14.14 11.10
C MET A 230 -0.53 14.17 11.51
N ASP A 231 -0.79 14.22 12.81
CA ASP A 231 -2.10 14.61 13.31
C ASP A 231 -2.27 16.13 13.10
N ALA A 232 -3.39 16.57 12.53
CA ALA A 232 -3.67 18.00 12.35
C ALA A 232 -4.34 18.57 13.61
N ALA A 233 -3.52 18.81 14.64
CA ALA A 233 -3.92 19.24 15.97
C ALA A 233 -2.81 20.10 16.60
N GLU A 234 -3.13 20.80 17.69
CA GLU A 234 -2.22 21.75 18.36
C GLU A 234 -0.81 21.12 18.57
N PRO A 235 0.25 21.68 17.95
CA PRO A 235 1.57 21.03 17.84
C PRO A 235 2.27 20.76 19.17
N THR A 236 1.96 21.52 20.21
CA THR A 236 2.58 21.45 21.54
C THR A 236 1.97 20.38 22.44
N LEU A 237 0.81 19.82 22.07
CA LEU A 237 0.17 18.78 22.87
C LEU A 237 1.02 17.50 22.88
N PRO A 238 1.22 16.85 24.03
CA PRO A 238 1.98 15.60 24.14
C PRO A 238 1.33 14.41 23.42
N THR A 239 0.13 14.60 22.86
CA THR A 239 -0.59 13.60 22.04
C THR A 239 -0.49 13.84 20.54
N THR A 240 -0.06 15.03 20.10
CA THR A 240 0.12 15.36 18.67
C THR A 240 1.35 14.64 18.15
N ARG A 241 1.23 14.00 16.99
CA ARG A 241 2.26 13.11 16.44
C ARG A 241 2.75 13.55 15.08
N ILE A 242 4.04 13.34 14.86
CA ILE A 242 4.65 13.21 13.54
C ILE A 242 5.02 11.72 13.35
N LYS A 243 4.93 11.24 12.11
CA LYS A 243 5.12 9.84 11.74
C LYS A 243 5.91 9.72 10.43
N PRO A 244 7.24 9.58 10.46
CA PRO A 244 7.98 9.07 9.33
C PRO A 244 7.55 7.63 9.01
N TYR A 245 7.27 7.34 7.74
CA TYR A 245 7.03 6.00 7.22
C TYR A 245 8.21 5.59 6.36
N GLY A 246 8.78 4.42 6.65
CA GLY A 246 9.77 3.74 5.84
C GLY A 246 9.14 2.79 4.83
N ILE A 247 9.91 2.41 3.81
CA ILE A 247 9.62 1.32 2.88
C ILE A 247 10.77 0.31 2.88
N VAL A 248 10.44 -0.97 2.85
CA VAL A 248 11.39 -2.07 2.63
C VAL A 248 10.87 -2.90 1.45
N ALA A 249 11.65 -2.98 0.38
CA ALA A 249 11.20 -3.48 -0.92
C ALA A 249 11.12 -5.00 -1.04
N GLU A 250 12.02 -5.72 -0.35
CA GLU A 250 12.22 -7.17 -0.48
C GLU A 250 12.21 -7.90 0.87
N ALA A 251 12.91 -7.35 1.87
CA ALA A 251 13.18 -8.05 3.11
C ALA A 251 11.94 -8.09 4.02
N ASN A 252 11.42 -9.30 4.25
CA ASN A 252 10.25 -9.57 5.11
C ASN A 252 10.45 -10.73 6.11
N SER A 253 11.69 -11.08 6.48
CA SER A 253 11.93 -12.15 7.47
C SER A 253 11.53 -11.72 8.89
N TRP A 254 11.53 -12.66 9.84
CA TRP A 254 11.31 -12.30 11.24
C TRP A 254 12.46 -11.44 11.78
N GLU A 255 13.70 -11.79 11.48
CA GLU A 255 14.86 -10.99 11.93
C GLU A 255 14.82 -9.57 11.36
N THR A 256 14.37 -9.39 10.11
CA THR A 256 14.12 -8.06 9.51
C THR A 256 13.09 -7.25 10.30
N VAL A 257 11.89 -7.79 10.55
CA VAL A 257 10.87 -7.02 11.28
C VAL A 257 11.27 -6.77 12.73
N LYS A 258 11.96 -7.71 13.38
CA LYS A 258 12.51 -7.58 14.73
C LYS A 258 13.58 -6.49 14.80
N ASN A 259 14.45 -6.40 13.80
CA ASN A 259 15.44 -5.32 13.69
C ASN A 259 14.76 -3.94 13.56
N ILE A 260 13.82 -3.80 12.62
CA ILE A 260 13.02 -2.58 12.43
C ILE A 260 12.26 -2.20 13.70
N TYR A 261 11.56 -3.16 14.31
CA TYR A 261 10.72 -2.94 15.49
C TYR A 261 11.53 -2.59 16.74
N THR A 262 12.79 -3.02 16.83
CA THR A 262 13.71 -2.64 17.93
C THR A 262 14.62 -1.46 17.59
N LEU A 263 14.49 -0.89 16.38
CA LEU A 263 15.34 0.19 15.86
C LEU A 263 16.83 -0.20 15.90
N GLY A 264 17.15 -1.40 15.39
CA GLY A 264 18.50 -1.96 15.43
C GLY A 264 18.93 -2.42 16.82
N GLY A 265 17.99 -2.83 17.68
CA GLY A 265 18.26 -3.21 19.07
C GLY A 265 18.40 -2.04 20.06
N GLN A 266 18.23 -0.79 19.61
CA GLN A 266 18.29 0.39 20.48
C GLN A 266 17.17 0.42 21.53
N VAL A 267 15.98 -0.08 21.20
CA VAL A 267 14.82 -0.06 22.09
C VAL A 267 14.43 -1.48 22.49
N LEU A 268 14.70 -1.82 23.76
CA LEU A 268 14.47 -3.14 24.36
C LEU A 268 13.87 -3.04 25.79
N ASN A 269 13.05 -2.01 26.02
CA ASN A 269 12.25 -1.88 27.25
C ASN A 269 11.17 -3.00 27.33
N GLN A 270 10.49 -3.13 28.48
CA GLN A 270 9.54 -4.24 28.69
C GLN A 270 8.35 -4.18 27.72
N GLU A 271 7.77 -3.00 27.50
CA GLU A 271 6.69 -2.79 26.54
C GLU A 271 7.09 -3.25 25.12
N ARG A 272 8.31 -2.91 24.66
CA ARG A 272 8.80 -3.32 23.33
C ARG A 272 9.02 -4.82 23.23
N LYS A 273 9.51 -5.46 24.29
CA LYS A 273 9.66 -6.93 24.36
C LYS A 273 8.31 -7.64 24.30
N GLN A 274 7.34 -7.19 25.09
CA GLN A 274 5.98 -7.73 25.06
C GLN A 274 5.33 -7.53 23.67
N GLY A 275 5.54 -6.38 23.04
CA GLY A 275 5.13 -6.11 21.66
C GLY A 275 5.75 -7.08 20.65
N LEU A 276 7.04 -7.41 20.78
CA LEU A 276 7.73 -8.40 19.94
C LEU A 276 7.18 -9.82 20.12
N ASP A 277 6.95 -10.25 21.35
CA ASP A 277 6.46 -11.60 21.65
C ASP A 277 5.06 -11.81 21.03
N ILE A 278 4.18 -10.81 21.16
CA ILE A 278 2.87 -10.81 20.50
C ILE A 278 3.04 -10.76 18.98
N LEU A 279 3.90 -9.88 18.44
CA LEU A 279 4.13 -9.77 17.00
C LEU A 279 4.65 -11.10 16.41
N ARG A 280 5.58 -11.81 17.07
CA ARG A 280 6.06 -13.12 16.58
C ARG A 280 4.92 -14.12 16.48
N SER A 281 4.00 -14.12 17.45
CA SER A 281 2.87 -15.05 17.50
C SER A 281 1.90 -14.92 16.31
N ILE A 282 1.91 -13.76 15.62
CA ILE A 282 1.05 -13.49 14.44
C ILE A 282 1.85 -13.20 13.15
N TRP A 283 3.18 -13.08 13.21
CA TRP A 283 3.99 -12.58 12.09
C TRP A 283 3.81 -13.34 10.77
N ASP A 284 3.80 -14.66 10.84
CA ASP A 284 3.67 -15.48 9.62
C ASP A 284 2.26 -15.34 9.02
N LEU A 285 1.22 -15.16 9.86
CA LEU A 285 -0.15 -14.86 9.40
C LEU A 285 -0.28 -13.46 8.80
N MET A 286 0.45 -12.45 9.30
CA MET A 286 0.48 -11.11 8.68
C MET A 286 1.04 -11.15 7.25
N ARG A 287 1.92 -12.12 6.97
CA ARG A 287 2.42 -12.45 5.62
C ARG A 287 1.59 -13.54 4.92
N CYS A 288 0.37 -13.78 5.37
CA CYS A 288 -0.59 -14.76 4.84
C CYS A 288 -0.10 -16.22 4.80
N HIS A 289 0.91 -16.58 5.59
CA HIS A 289 1.38 -17.96 5.71
C HIS A 289 0.70 -18.69 6.87
N ARG A 290 -0.03 -19.77 6.54
CA ARG A 290 -0.70 -20.65 7.50
C ARG A 290 -0.01 -22.01 7.55
N GLY A 291 0.19 -22.52 8.77
CA GLY A 291 0.82 -23.83 9.00
C GLY A 291 2.00 -23.75 9.96
N GLN A 292 3.07 -24.49 9.67
CA GLN A 292 4.28 -24.51 10.50
C GLN A 292 5.01 -23.16 10.42
N ARG A 293 5.55 -22.71 11.55
CA ARG A 293 6.34 -21.48 11.68
C ARG A 293 7.50 -21.47 10.68
N LEU A 294 7.66 -20.36 9.98
CA LEU A 294 8.77 -20.15 9.05
C LEU A 294 10.08 -19.88 9.82
N ALA A 295 11.21 -20.25 9.22
CA ALA A 295 12.53 -19.93 9.77
C ALA A 295 12.69 -18.41 9.95
N ASP A 296 13.43 -18.01 10.98
CA ASP A 296 13.45 -16.62 11.43
C ASP A 296 14.15 -15.67 10.41
N ASP A 297 15.03 -16.21 9.58
CA ASP A 297 15.70 -15.55 8.45
C ASP A 297 14.97 -15.70 7.10
N TYR A 298 13.86 -16.44 7.03
CA TYR A 298 13.18 -16.71 5.77
C TYR A 298 12.33 -15.52 5.27
N HIS A 299 12.75 -14.97 4.13
CA HIS A 299 11.99 -13.99 3.34
C HIS A 299 11.03 -14.71 2.40
N MET A 300 9.73 -14.41 2.49
CA MET A 300 8.76 -14.89 1.52
C MET A 300 8.93 -14.16 0.18
N PRO A 301 8.81 -14.85 -0.97
CA PRO A 301 8.76 -14.19 -2.26
C PRO A 301 7.48 -13.34 -2.37
N LYS A 302 7.57 -12.20 -3.06
CA LYS A 302 6.42 -11.38 -3.40
C LYS A 302 5.78 -11.82 -4.72
N ASN A 303 4.45 -11.75 -4.78
CA ASN A 303 3.63 -12.13 -5.93
C ASN A 303 3.96 -11.29 -7.18
N ASP A 304 4.09 -9.97 -7.02
CA ASP A 304 4.53 -9.06 -8.07
C ASP A 304 5.95 -8.57 -7.79
N SER A 305 6.93 -9.27 -8.37
CA SER A 305 8.35 -8.89 -8.31
C SER A 305 8.65 -7.56 -9.02
N SER A 306 7.77 -7.08 -9.91
CA SER A 306 7.94 -5.78 -10.60
C SER A 306 7.45 -4.60 -9.77
N SER A 307 6.66 -4.85 -8.72
CA SER A 307 6.11 -3.80 -7.88
C SER A 307 7.18 -3.00 -7.16
N THR A 308 7.05 -1.68 -7.24
CA THR A 308 7.82 -0.72 -6.43
C THR A 308 7.20 -0.48 -5.06
N ARG A 309 6.00 -1.02 -4.79
CA ARG A 309 5.40 -1.04 -3.45
C ARG A 309 6.19 -2.01 -2.56
N GLY A 310 6.47 -1.59 -1.34
CA GLY A 310 7.25 -2.37 -0.39
C GLY A 310 6.48 -3.58 0.11
N VAL A 311 7.22 -4.61 0.54
CA VAL A 311 6.65 -5.70 1.33
C VAL A 311 6.31 -5.26 2.75
N LEU A 312 7.12 -4.33 3.31
CA LEU A 312 6.90 -3.71 4.61
C LEU A 312 6.93 -2.17 4.49
N THR A 313 6.03 -1.52 5.23
CA THR A 313 5.92 -0.04 5.26
C THR A 313 5.85 0.47 6.72
N PRO A 314 6.88 0.23 7.56
CA PRO A 314 6.85 0.59 8.99
C PRO A 314 6.72 2.10 9.22
N SER A 315 6.03 2.51 10.27
CA SER A 315 5.95 3.91 10.71
C SER A 315 6.53 4.10 12.11
N PHE A 316 7.20 5.23 12.32
CA PHE A 316 7.84 5.62 13.56
C PHE A 316 7.07 6.80 14.17
N GLU A 317 6.30 6.61 15.24
CA GLU A 317 5.52 7.72 15.83
C GLU A 317 6.37 8.49 16.86
N VAL A 318 6.57 9.79 16.63
CA VAL A 318 7.22 10.74 17.56
C VAL A 318 6.21 11.74 18.10
N LYS A 319 6.40 12.18 19.34
CA LYS A 319 5.55 13.15 20.06
C LYS A 319 6.42 14.20 20.76
N PRO A 320 5.92 15.41 21.05
CA PRO A 320 6.62 16.38 21.88
C PRO A 320 7.02 15.77 23.23
N GLY A 321 8.30 15.89 23.61
CA GLY A 321 8.83 15.36 24.87
C GLY A 321 8.93 13.83 24.98
N GLN A 322 8.69 13.07 23.91
CA GLN A 322 8.92 11.63 23.88
C GLN A 322 10.37 11.32 23.48
N SER A 323 11.06 10.49 24.28
CA SER A 323 12.47 10.16 24.09
C SER A 323 12.74 8.97 23.15
N LEU A 324 11.78 8.03 23.03
CA LEU A 324 11.89 6.84 22.19
C LEU A 324 10.70 6.77 21.23
N PRO A 325 10.89 6.61 19.91
CA PRO A 325 9.76 6.53 18.97
C PRO A 325 9.00 5.21 19.11
N ASP A 326 7.66 5.29 18.99
CA ASP A 326 6.81 4.10 18.87
C ASP A 326 6.99 3.50 17.46
N VAL A 327 6.92 2.17 17.32
CA VAL A 327 7.00 1.52 16.01
C VAL A 327 5.69 0.80 15.71
N LYS A 328 5.15 1.05 14.52
CA LYS A 328 4.02 0.31 13.94
C LYS A 328 4.48 -0.34 12.63
N VAL A 329 4.29 -1.65 12.51
CA VAL A 329 4.65 -2.43 11.32
C VAL A 329 3.44 -2.53 10.39
N TYR A 330 3.68 -2.50 9.09
CA TYR A 330 2.66 -2.66 8.04
C TYR A 330 3.18 -3.70 7.04
N VAL A 331 2.31 -4.60 6.58
CA VAL A 331 2.61 -5.69 5.64
C VAL A 331 1.62 -5.62 4.49
N SER A 332 2.12 -5.62 3.26
CA SER A 332 1.33 -5.60 2.02
C SER A 332 0.76 -7.00 1.72
N GLN A 333 -0.43 -7.33 2.22
CA GLN A 333 -0.92 -8.73 2.22
C GLN A 333 -1.13 -9.32 0.82
N TRP A 334 -1.58 -8.51 -0.14
CA TRP A 334 -1.73 -8.88 -1.55
C TRP A 334 -0.42 -9.33 -2.22
N GLN A 335 0.75 -8.97 -1.67
CA GLN A 335 2.04 -9.47 -2.14
C GLN A 335 2.34 -10.91 -1.71
N PHE A 336 1.54 -11.52 -0.83
CA PHE A 336 1.82 -12.85 -0.28
C PHE A 336 0.68 -13.85 -0.41
N ALA A 337 -0.57 -13.38 -0.49
CA ALA A 337 -1.75 -14.24 -0.68
C ALA A 337 -2.16 -14.32 -2.15
N LYS A 338 -2.82 -15.42 -2.54
CA LYS A 338 -3.38 -15.62 -3.89
C LYS A 338 -4.79 -15.06 -4.05
N THR A 339 -5.50 -14.85 -2.94
CA THR A 339 -6.91 -14.40 -2.94
C THR A 339 -7.22 -13.56 -1.71
N ASP A 340 -8.24 -12.71 -1.78
CA ASP A 340 -8.72 -11.96 -0.60
C ASP A 340 -9.32 -12.87 0.48
N ARG A 341 -9.85 -14.05 0.11
CA ARG A 341 -10.29 -15.08 1.07
C ARG A 341 -9.11 -15.59 1.91
N GLU A 342 -7.97 -15.90 1.29
CA GLU A 342 -6.77 -16.34 2.01
C GLU A 342 -6.28 -15.28 3.00
N ILE A 343 -6.30 -14.01 2.59
CA ILE A 343 -6.00 -12.87 3.47
C ILE A 343 -6.98 -12.84 4.65
N ALA A 344 -8.28 -12.93 4.37
CA ALA A 344 -9.32 -12.88 5.38
C ALA A 344 -9.26 -14.06 6.38
N GLU A 345 -8.94 -15.27 5.93
CA GLU A 345 -8.72 -16.43 6.79
C GLU A 345 -7.51 -16.22 7.72
N CYS A 346 -6.44 -15.61 7.22
CA CYS A 346 -5.27 -15.25 8.04
C CYS A 346 -5.63 -14.18 9.08
N THR A 347 -6.35 -13.12 8.69
CA THR A 347 -6.81 -12.06 9.60
C THR A 347 -7.76 -12.58 10.68
N VAL A 348 -8.67 -13.50 10.34
CA VAL A 348 -9.52 -14.20 11.31
C VAL A 348 -8.70 -15.05 12.30
N GLU A 349 -7.63 -15.70 11.83
CA GLU A 349 -6.73 -16.46 12.70
C GLU A 349 -5.88 -15.53 13.61
N ILE A 350 -5.47 -14.36 13.12
CA ILE A 350 -4.84 -13.30 13.94
C ILE A 350 -5.79 -12.86 15.06
N PHE A 351 -7.04 -12.54 14.73
CA PHE A 351 -8.04 -12.14 15.73
C PHE A 351 -8.24 -13.23 16.80
N LYS A 352 -8.31 -14.51 16.42
CA LYS A 352 -8.37 -15.64 17.38
C LYS A 352 -7.14 -15.71 18.29
N ARG A 353 -5.92 -15.55 17.73
CA ARG A 353 -4.67 -15.54 18.52
C ARG A 353 -4.57 -14.34 19.48
N LEU A 354 -5.19 -13.21 19.14
CA LEU A 354 -5.28 -12.01 20.00
C LEU A 354 -6.48 -12.04 20.97
N GLY A 355 -7.31 -13.10 20.96
CA GLY A 355 -8.48 -13.25 21.82
C GLY A 355 -9.73 -12.47 21.37
N TRP A 356 -9.73 -11.92 20.15
CA TRP A 356 -10.79 -11.10 19.57
C TRP A 356 -11.81 -11.97 18.83
N GLN A 357 -12.46 -12.86 19.58
CA GLN A 357 -13.36 -13.88 19.02
C GLN A 357 -14.55 -13.26 18.27
N LYS A 358 -15.14 -12.18 18.80
CA LYS A 358 -16.25 -11.46 18.15
C LYS A 358 -15.86 -10.94 16.77
N GLU A 359 -14.67 -10.35 16.66
CA GLU A 359 -14.11 -9.80 15.42
C GLU A 359 -13.85 -10.94 14.42
N ALA A 360 -13.29 -12.06 14.90
CA ALA A 360 -13.05 -13.27 14.11
C ALA A 360 -14.34 -13.87 13.52
N ASP A 361 -15.43 -13.91 14.28
CA ASP A 361 -16.71 -14.49 13.85
C ASP A 361 -17.49 -13.58 12.89
N SER A 362 -17.23 -12.27 12.92
CA SER A 362 -17.98 -11.27 12.15
C SER A 362 -17.24 -10.73 10.91
N TYR A 363 -15.94 -11.01 10.76
CA TYR A 363 -15.11 -10.41 9.70
C TYR A 363 -15.58 -10.71 8.27
N PHE A 364 -15.92 -11.96 7.95
CA PHE A 364 -16.41 -12.31 6.60
C PHE A 364 -17.74 -11.63 6.25
N ASN A 365 -18.64 -11.48 7.22
CA ASN A 365 -19.91 -10.76 7.04
C ASN A 365 -19.67 -9.25 6.83
N LEU A 366 -18.67 -8.67 7.51
CA LEU A 366 -18.22 -7.31 7.20
C LEU A 366 -17.73 -7.20 5.75
N LEU A 367 -16.83 -8.07 5.30
CA LEU A 367 -16.30 -8.00 3.93
C LEU A 367 -17.41 -8.10 2.88
N GLN A 368 -18.37 -9.02 3.07
CA GLN A 368 -19.50 -9.19 2.16
C GLN A 368 -20.43 -7.97 2.11
N LYS A 369 -20.64 -7.27 3.24
CA LYS A 369 -21.43 -6.02 3.28
C LYS A 369 -20.65 -4.83 2.69
N ALA A 370 -19.38 -4.68 3.07
CA ALA A 370 -18.54 -3.54 2.70
C ALA A 370 -18.12 -3.57 1.21
N PHE A 371 -17.91 -4.76 0.65
CA PHE A 371 -17.45 -4.97 -0.72
C PHE A 371 -18.40 -5.92 -1.46
N PRO A 372 -19.66 -5.52 -1.74
CA PRO A 372 -20.69 -6.39 -2.29
C PRO A 372 -20.43 -6.86 -3.74
N TYR A 373 -19.39 -6.34 -4.38
CA TYR A 373 -18.94 -6.67 -5.73
C TYR A 373 -17.60 -7.44 -5.77
N ALA A 374 -17.01 -7.74 -4.61
CA ALA A 374 -15.71 -8.41 -4.53
C ALA A 374 -15.82 -9.91 -4.79
N ASP A 375 -15.05 -10.40 -5.77
CA ASP A 375 -14.69 -11.81 -5.84
C ASP A 375 -13.56 -12.10 -4.85
N LEU A 376 -13.90 -12.74 -3.73
CA LEU A 376 -12.93 -13.11 -2.70
C LEU A 376 -12.06 -14.32 -3.08
N ASP A 377 -12.43 -15.07 -4.12
CA ASP A 377 -11.71 -16.27 -4.60
C ASP A 377 -10.82 -15.96 -5.83
N GLY A 378 -10.96 -14.77 -6.42
CA GLY A 378 -10.06 -14.21 -7.41
C GLY A 378 -8.77 -13.60 -6.80
N PRO A 379 -7.87 -13.04 -7.64
CA PRO A 379 -6.67 -12.34 -7.18
C PRO A 379 -6.99 -11.19 -6.21
N PRO A 380 -6.11 -10.86 -5.24
CA PRO A 380 -6.42 -9.86 -4.22
C PRO A 380 -6.68 -8.48 -4.82
N ALA A 381 -7.81 -7.89 -4.45
CA ALA A 381 -8.34 -6.63 -4.94
C ALA A 381 -8.97 -5.74 -3.86
N ILE A 382 -9.23 -6.22 -2.64
CA ILE A 382 -9.64 -5.36 -1.51
C ILE A 382 -8.53 -5.13 -0.48
N HIS A 383 -7.76 -6.12 -0.02
CA HIS A 383 -6.85 -5.92 1.11
C HIS A 383 -5.49 -5.29 0.69
N GLU A 384 -5.25 -4.03 1.07
CA GLU A 384 -3.99 -3.33 0.77
C GLU A 384 -2.89 -3.66 1.80
N TYR A 385 -3.13 -3.34 3.08
CA TYR A 385 -2.19 -3.60 4.17
C TYR A 385 -2.88 -4.17 5.41
N ILE A 386 -2.15 -4.97 6.18
CA ILE A 386 -2.39 -5.17 7.61
C ILE A 386 -1.27 -4.53 8.42
N SER A 387 -1.54 -4.10 9.64
CA SER A 387 -0.54 -3.49 10.51
C SER A 387 -0.64 -3.94 11.95
N PHE A 388 0.50 -3.93 12.66
CA PHE A 388 0.60 -4.20 14.09
C PHE A 388 1.26 -3.04 14.84
N ALA A 389 0.64 -2.64 15.94
CA ALA A 389 1.25 -1.79 16.98
C ALA A 389 0.96 -2.38 18.36
N TYR A 390 1.79 -2.02 19.33
CA TYR A 390 1.59 -2.37 20.74
C TYR A 390 1.99 -1.19 21.63
N ASN A 391 1.27 -1.02 22.73
CA ASN A 391 1.68 -0.28 23.93
C ASN A 391 0.83 -0.77 25.11
N ASP A 392 1.33 -0.63 26.34
CA ASP A 392 0.67 -1.16 27.53
C ASP A 392 -0.69 -0.50 27.79
N THR A 393 -0.85 0.75 27.35
CA THR A 393 -2.10 1.53 27.48
C THR A 393 -3.24 0.92 26.65
N LYS A 394 -2.97 0.44 25.43
CA LYS A 394 -4.01 -0.05 24.48
C LYS A 394 -3.97 -1.56 24.23
N GLY A 395 -2.91 -2.24 24.65
CA GLY A 395 -2.59 -3.61 24.23
C GLY A 395 -2.19 -3.67 22.75
N PRO A 396 -2.21 -4.86 22.13
CA PRO A 396 -2.02 -4.97 20.69
C PRO A 396 -3.16 -4.28 19.94
N GLY A 397 -2.79 -3.66 18.82
CA GLY A 397 -3.71 -3.11 17.83
C GLY A 397 -3.42 -3.69 16.44
N GLN A 398 -4.49 -3.89 15.68
CA GLN A 398 -4.43 -4.21 14.26
C GLN A 398 -5.12 -3.13 13.47
N SER A 399 -4.65 -2.84 12.25
CA SER A 399 -5.48 -2.12 11.28
C SER A 399 -5.34 -2.76 9.91
N CYS A 400 -6.46 -2.88 9.21
CA CYS A 400 -6.52 -3.32 7.81
C CYS A 400 -6.95 -2.13 6.94
N TRP A 401 -6.32 -1.95 5.79
CA TRP A 401 -6.70 -0.98 4.76
C TRP A 401 -7.31 -1.70 3.58
N PHE A 402 -8.36 -1.11 3.03
CA PHE A 402 -9.15 -1.68 1.97
C PHE A 402 -9.31 -0.71 0.80
N ASP A 403 -9.02 -1.21 -0.40
CA ASP A 403 -9.24 -0.58 -1.69
C ASP A 403 -10.74 -0.64 -2.07
N LEU A 404 -11.24 0.32 -2.85
CA LEU A 404 -12.68 0.38 -3.21
C LEU A 404 -13.06 -0.47 -4.43
N GLN A 405 -12.10 -1.15 -5.07
CA GLN A 405 -12.25 -1.90 -6.32
C GLN A 405 -12.71 -1.06 -7.51
N SER A 406 -12.39 0.23 -7.51
CA SER A 406 -13.01 1.23 -8.39
C SER A 406 -12.22 1.55 -9.67
N GLY A 407 -10.98 1.07 -9.80
CA GLY A 407 -10.12 1.26 -10.98
C GLY A 407 -10.07 0.09 -11.97
N SER A 408 -11.04 -0.84 -11.93
CA SER A 408 -11.14 -1.97 -12.88
C SER A 408 -12.56 -2.16 -13.39
N GLU A 409 -12.71 -2.43 -14.70
CA GLU A 409 -13.94 -2.29 -15.51
C GLU A 409 -15.28 -2.30 -14.73
N PRO A 410 -15.78 -1.10 -14.34
CA PRO A 410 -16.99 -0.97 -13.53
C PRO A 410 -18.22 -1.55 -14.21
N GLU A 411 -18.32 -1.43 -15.54
CA GLU A 411 -19.47 -1.93 -16.29
C GLU A 411 -19.66 -3.44 -16.18
N VAL A 412 -18.59 -4.22 -16.10
CA VAL A 412 -18.66 -5.69 -15.94
C VAL A 412 -19.19 -6.03 -14.55
N ARG A 413 -18.76 -5.29 -13.51
CA ARG A 413 -19.13 -5.53 -12.11
C ARG A 413 -20.54 -5.04 -11.77
N VAL A 414 -20.90 -3.83 -12.20
CA VAL A 414 -22.21 -3.21 -11.95
C VAL A 414 -23.35 -3.91 -12.71
N LYS A 415 -23.06 -4.60 -13.82
CA LYS A 415 -24.06 -5.40 -14.57
C LYS A 415 -24.37 -6.77 -13.96
N GLY A 416 -23.64 -7.18 -12.91
CA GLY A 416 -24.13 -8.08 -11.87
C GLY A 416 -24.22 -9.57 -12.21
N GLU A 417 -23.09 -10.28 -12.09
CA GLU A 417 -23.12 -11.68 -11.63
C GLU A 417 -22.95 -11.68 -10.11
N LYS A 418 -24.04 -11.89 -9.36
CA LYS A 418 -23.97 -12.08 -7.90
C LYS A 418 -23.38 -13.45 -7.59
N PHE A 419 -22.06 -13.52 -7.44
CA PHE A 419 -21.40 -14.71 -6.91
C PHE A 419 -21.88 -14.98 -5.49
N SER A 420 -22.53 -16.13 -5.31
CA SER A 420 -22.97 -16.59 -4.00
C SER A 420 -21.82 -17.32 -3.32
N ILE A 421 -21.39 -16.81 -2.17
CA ILE A 421 -20.47 -17.53 -1.30
C ILE A 421 -21.22 -18.75 -0.77
N ILE A 422 -20.99 -19.92 -1.36
CA ILE A 422 -21.50 -21.19 -0.82
C ILE A 422 -20.71 -21.50 0.46
N PRO A 423 -21.34 -21.55 1.65
CA PRO A 423 -20.64 -21.94 2.85
C PRO A 423 -20.23 -23.41 2.73
N ARG A 424 -18.93 -23.71 2.86
CA ARG A 424 -18.47 -25.10 3.05
C ARG A 424 -18.78 -25.57 4.46
N THR A 425 -20.01 -25.98 4.67
CA THR A 425 -20.40 -26.87 5.77
C THR A 425 -20.76 -28.23 5.20
N GLU A 426 -20.31 -29.29 5.89
CA GLU A 426 -20.62 -30.71 5.62
C GLU A 426 -19.96 -31.34 4.36
N ILE A 427 -18.67 -31.67 4.51
CA ILE A 427 -18.16 -32.95 4.01
C ILE A 427 -17.92 -33.84 5.23
N ALA A 428 -18.98 -34.50 5.69
CA ALA A 428 -18.93 -35.58 6.66
C ALA A 428 -19.97 -36.64 6.27
N SER A 429 -19.58 -37.91 6.38
CA SER A 429 -20.39 -39.11 6.11
C SER A 429 -21.20 -39.15 4.81
N ASP A 430 -20.70 -39.91 3.82
CA ASP A 430 -21.43 -41.12 3.47
C ASP A 430 -20.50 -42.22 2.91
N CYS A 431 -20.34 -43.28 3.71
CA CYS A 431 -19.77 -44.56 3.30
C CYS A 431 -20.87 -45.63 3.39
N HIS A 432 -20.91 -46.51 2.38
CA HIS A 432 -21.90 -47.58 2.17
C HIS A 432 -23.27 -47.08 1.65
N ARG A 433 -23.75 -47.49 0.47
CA ARG A 433 -23.91 -48.90 0.08
C ARG A 433 -23.87 -49.10 -1.44
N ALA A 434 -23.27 -50.19 -1.88
CA ALA A 434 -23.55 -50.79 -3.18
C ALA A 434 -24.86 -51.60 -3.14
N PRO A 435 -25.46 -51.85 -4.31
CA PRO A 435 -25.87 -53.21 -4.63
C PRO A 435 -25.22 -53.72 -5.92
N ARG A 436 -24.85 -55.00 -5.93
CA ARG A 436 -24.45 -55.76 -7.12
C ARG A 436 -25.70 -56.22 -7.87
N ALA A 437 -25.66 -56.30 -9.21
CA ALA A 437 -26.20 -57.44 -9.97
C ALA A 437 -25.89 -57.39 -11.48
N PHE A 438 -25.14 -58.40 -11.96
CA PHE A 438 -25.22 -59.09 -13.27
C PHE A 438 -25.27 -58.31 -14.61
N GLY A 439 -24.35 -58.67 -15.53
CA GLY A 439 -24.33 -58.20 -16.93
C GLY A 439 -23.11 -58.71 -17.72
N ASP A 440 -22.97 -60.03 -17.83
CA ASP A 440 -21.78 -60.74 -18.34
C ASP A 440 -21.68 -60.79 -19.89
N LYS A 441 -20.47 -60.51 -20.46
CA LYS A 441 -19.79 -61.21 -21.61
C LYS A 441 -19.02 -60.34 -22.64
N HIS A 442 -17.71 -60.62 -22.70
CA HIS A 442 -16.82 -60.77 -23.87
C HIS A 442 -17.20 -60.19 -25.27
N ARG A 443 -16.33 -59.32 -25.83
CA ARG A 443 -15.31 -59.69 -26.86
C ARG A 443 -14.53 -58.46 -27.40
N ASP A 444 -13.21 -58.61 -27.49
CA ASP A 444 -12.32 -57.94 -28.46
C ASP A 444 -11.75 -59.06 -29.38
N PRO A 445 -11.62 -58.87 -30.70
CA PRO A 445 -10.33 -58.43 -31.25
C PRO A 445 -10.38 -57.52 -32.50
N ARG A 446 -9.61 -56.43 -32.44
CA ARG A 446 -8.62 -55.96 -33.45
C ARG A 446 -9.03 -55.50 -34.88
N THR A 447 -8.57 -54.27 -35.18
CA THR A 447 -7.91 -53.78 -36.42
C THR A 447 -8.63 -53.79 -37.78
N HIS A 448 -9.03 -52.60 -38.27
CA HIS A 448 -8.31 -51.81 -39.30
C HIS A 448 -9.22 -50.71 -39.93
N GLY A 449 -8.64 -49.55 -40.29
CA GLY A 449 -9.19 -48.65 -41.31
C GLY A 449 -9.95 -47.40 -40.82
N ASP A 450 -9.26 -46.25 -40.81
CA ASP A 450 -9.85 -44.93 -41.09
C ASP A 450 -9.86 -44.77 -42.64
N PRO A 451 -10.87 -44.16 -43.30
CA PRO A 451 -11.06 -42.71 -43.25
C PRO A 451 -12.51 -42.16 -43.30
N PHE A 452 -12.70 -41.02 -42.63
CA PHE A 452 -13.53 -39.84 -43.03
C PHE A 452 -15.00 -39.99 -43.52
N SER A 453 -15.91 -39.39 -42.75
CA SER A 453 -16.96 -38.39 -43.12
C SER A 453 -18.04 -38.37 -42.02
N HIS A 454 -18.77 -37.33 -41.64
CA HIS A 454 -18.98 -35.91 -42.01
C HIS A 454 -19.17 -35.12 -40.68
N TYR A 455 -19.25 -33.79 -40.57
CA TYR A 455 -19.14 -32.65 -41.49
C TYR A 455 -18.49 -31.47 -40.72
N LYS A 456 -18.00 -30.43 -41.42
CA LYS A 456 -17.74 -29.08 -40.89
C LYS A 456 -18.68 -28.09 -41.56
N CYS A 457 -19.10 -27.04 -40.84
CA CYS A 457 -19.37 -25.64 -41.28
C CYS A 457 -20.16 -24.90 -40.17
N HIS A 458 -20.13 -23.57 -40.01
CA HIS A 458 -19.58 -22.49 -40.83
C HIS A 458 -18.85 -21.44 -39.96
N ALA A 459 -17.98 -20.65 -40.59
CA ALA A 459 -17.41 -19.44 -39.99
C ALA A 459 -18.01 -18.17 -40.61
N ALA A 460 -18.34 -17.17 -39.78
CA ALA A 460 -18.55 -15.77 -40.11
C ALA A 460 -18.52 -14.94 -38.80
N GLY A 461 -18.02 -13.71 -38.73
CA GLY A 461 -17.38 -12.92 -39.78
C GLY A 461 -16.48 -11.80 -39.20
N ARG A 462 -15.63 -11.22 -40.04
CA ARG A 462 -14.83 -10.02 -39.72
C ARG A 462 -15.62 -8.79 -40.16
N ILE A 463 -15.54 -7.70 -39.40
CA ILE A 463 -16.04 -6.38 -39.83
C ILE A 463 -14.84 -5.58 -40.36
N CYS A 464 -14.91 -5.18 -41.63
CA CYS A 464 -13.99 -4.20 -42.21
C CYS A 464 -14.39 -2.79 -41.73
N ARG A 465 -13.40 -1.91 -41.52
CA ARG A 465 -13.60 -0.45 -41.63
C ARG A 465 -12.94 0.04 -42.91
N SER A 466 -13.65 0.91 -43.62
CA SER A 466 -13.28 1.44 -44.93
C SER A 466 -12.22 2.54 -44.84
N GLU A 467 -11.37 2.61 -45.87
CA GLU A 467 -10.55 3.79 -46.15
C GLU A 467 -11.44 5.00 -46.48
N ALA A 468 -11.06 6.17 -45.99
CA ALA A 468 -11.60 7.45 -46.44
C ALA A 468 -10.47 8.47 -46.64
N GLU A 469 -10.36 8.91 -47.89
CA GLU A 469 -9.49 9.92 -48.49
C GLU A 469 -8.73 10.90 -47.58
N ARG A 470 -7.39 10.94 -47.75
CA ARG A 470 -6.58 12.10 -47.37
C ARG A 470 -6.75 13.20 -48.41
N ARG A 471 -7.26 14.38 -48.01
CA ARG A 471 -7.05 15.64 -48.74
C ARG A 471 -6.14 16.57 -47.93
N ARG A 472 -5.08 17.09 -48.56
CA ARG A 472 -4.26 18.19 -48.03
C ARG A 472 -5.03 19.51 -48.14
N PRO A 473 -4.64 20.53 -47.37
CA PRO A 473 -4.11 21.72 -48.04
C PRO A 473 -2.64 22.03 -47.69
N SER A 474 -1.97 22.71 -48.60
CA SER A 474 -0.72 23.47 -48.38
C SER A 474 -1.03 24.92 -47.95
N TRP A 475 -0.05 25.83 -48.07
CA TRP A 475 -0.05 27.26 -47.68
C TRP A 475 0.32 27.50 -46.19
N ASP A 476 1.24 28.40 -45.83
CA ASP A 476 2.25 29.13 -46.63
C ASP A 476 3.48 29.56 -45.78
N ARG A 477 4.43 30.29 -46.40
CA ARG A 477 5.76 30.70 -45.91
C ARG A 477 5.78 31.94 -44.99
N ASN A 478 7.00 32.27 -44.53
CA ASN A 478 7.50 33.51 -43.88
C ASN A 478 7.56 33.46 -42.33
N SER A 479 8.62 33.97 -41.65
CA SER A 479 9.89 34.57 -42.11
C SER A 479 10.97 34.71 -41.01
N SER A 480 12.21 35.01 -41.43
CA SER A 480 13.26 35.80 -40.72
C SER A 480 13.98 35.29 -39.45
N ILE A 481 15.19 34.76 -39.71
CA ILE A 481 16.50 34.88 -38.98
C ILE A 481 16.90 36.39 -38.85
N PRO A 482 17.77 36.91 -37.92
CA PRO A 482 19.05 36.34 -37.39
C PRO A 482 19.41 36.53 -35.88
N GLY A 483 20.50 35.87 -35.43
CA GLY A 483 21.28 36.31 -34.25
C GLY A 483 22.19 35.27 -33.57
N SER A 484 23.39 35.01 -34.11
CA SER A 484 24.54 34.38 -33.41
C SER A 484 25.60 35.47 -33.07
N PRO A 485 26.69 35.23 -32.30
CA PRO A 485 27.20 33.99 -31.67
C PRO A 485 27.35 34.14 -30.12
N VAL A 486 27.98 33.25 -29.35
CA VAL A 486 29.44 33.06 -29.12
C VAL A 486 29.68 31.68 -28.47
N ALA A 487 30.80 31.03 -28.80
CA ALA A 487 31.23 29.77 -28.19
C ALA A 487 32.32 29.98 -27.11
N PHE A 488 32.41 29.09 -26.13
CA PHE A 488 33.65 28.46 -25.61
C PHE A 488 33.34 27.53 -24.42
N GLY A 489 34.17 26.51 -24.19
CA GLY A 489 34.17 25.73 -22.94
C GLY A 489 34.05 24.21 -23.09
N ALA A 490 35.04 23.56 -23.70
CA ALA A 490 35.17 22.10 -23.59
C ALA A 490 35.65 21.72 -22.18
N GLY A 491 34.86 20.93 -21.45
CA GLY A 491 35.20 20.40 -20.12
C GLY A 491 35.03 18.89 -20.10
N ILE A 492 36.11 18.16 -19.84
CA ILE A 492 36.16 16.70 -19.86
C ILE A 492 35.36 16.13 -18.68
N VAL A 493 34.39 15.24 -18.96
CA VAL A 493 33.73 14.40 -17.94
C VAL A 493 33.94 12.93 -18.28
N SER A 494 34.50 12.19 -17.32
CA SER A 494 34.78 10.77 -17.39
C SER A 494 33.51 9.94 -17.52
N ARG A 495 33.50 9.01 -18.49
CA ARG A 495 32.43 7.99 -18.60
C ARG A 495 32.75 6.81 -17.68
N PHE A 496 31.87 6.56 -16.72
CA PHE A 496 31.67 5.22 -16.15
C PHE A 496 30.20 4.81 -16.36
N PRO A 497 29.91 3.56 -16.76
CA PRO A 497 28.57 3.14 -17.14
C PRO A 497 27.75 2.67 -15.92
N PHE A 498 26.50 3.14 -15.83
CA PHE A 498 25.45 2.45 -15.06
C PHE A 498 24.49 1.72 -16.02
N PRO A 499 23.94 0.56 -15.62
CA PRO A 499 23.34 -0.38 -16.55
C PRO A 499 21.93 0.01 -16.98
N ARG A 500 21.64 -0.13 -18.27
CA ARG A 500 20.27 -0.25 -18.78
C ARG A 500 19.86 -1.71 -18.71
N CYS A 501 18.90 -2.06 -17.86
CA CYS A 501 18.25 -3.37 -17.94
C CYS A 501 17.06 -3.28 -18.89
N ALA A 502 17.23 -3.83 -20.09
CA ALA A 502 16.15 -4.19 -21.00
C ALA A 502 16.05 -5.72 -21.08
N TYR A 503 14.85 -6.22 -21.30
CA TYR A 503 14.54 -7.65 -21.44
C TYR A 503 15.49 -8.38 -22.41
N GLN A 504 16.03 -9.51 -21.99
CA GLN A 504 16.29 -10.64 -22.87
C GLN A 504 16.34 -11.96 -22.08
N ALA A 505 15.65 -12.98 -22.59
CA ALA A 505 15.60 -14.31 -22.00
C ALA A 505 16.92 -15.06 -22.21
N TRP A 506 17.30 -15.92 -21.26
CA TRP A 506 18.42 -16.84 -21.42
C TRP A 506 18.07 -18.24 -20.88
N GLN A 507 18.28 -19.25 -21.71
CA GLN A 507 18.14 -20.66 -21.33
C GLN A 507 19.43 -21.20 -20.71
N PRO A 508 19.37 -22.22 -19.83
CA PRO A 508 20.55 -22.72 -19.13
C PRO A 508 21.35 -23.74 -19.97
N PRO A 509 22.69 -23.71 -19.93
CA PRO A 509 23.53 -24.77 -20.49
C PRO A 509 23.96 -25.81 -19.44
N GLY A 510 23.72 -27.08 -19.77
CA GLY A 510 24.73 -28.15 -19.70
C GLY A 510 25.32 -28.59 -18.35
N HIS A 511 25.01 -29.83 -17.95
CA HIS A 511 25.83 -30.58 -16.99
C HIS A 511 27.26 -30.84 -17.52
N GLY A 512 28.26 -30.76 -16.63
CA GLY A 512 29.63 -31.19 -16.87
C GLY A 512 30.29 -31.66 -15.57
N SER A 513 30.74 -32.93 -15.55
CA SER A 513 31.30 -33.63 -14.38
C SER A 513 32.80 -33.38 -14.15
N GLY A 514 33.26 -33.40 -12.89
CA GLY A 514 34.70 -33.42 -12.55
C GLY A 514 34.96 -33.81 -11.09
N VAL A 515 35.90 -34.73 -10.84
CA VAL A 515 36.22 -35.33 -9.52
C VAL A 515 37.48 -34.65 -8.92
N GLY A 516 37.66 -34.68 -7.58
CA GLY A 516 38.76 -34.04 -6.82
C GLY A 516 40.13 -34.74 -6.90
N PRO A 517 40.99 -34.83 -5.84
CA PRO A 517 40.77 -34.41 -4.43
C PRO A 517 42.01 -33.89 -3.60
N TYR A 518 41.77 -33.64 -2.30
CA TYR A 518 42.67 -33.84 -1.12
C TYR A 518 43.75 -32.82 -0.63
N LYS A 519 43.88 -32.78 0.71
CA LYS A 519 44.98 -32.33 1.62
C LYS A 519 45.14 -30.82 1.92
N ASP A 520 45.59 -30.40 3.12
CA ASP A 520 45.54 -30.97 4.49
C ASP A 520 45.85 -29.86 5.53
N ARG A 521 45.43 -30.03 6.81
CA ARG A 521 45.92 -29.39 8.06
C ARG A 521 46.49 -27.94 8.08
N GLN A 522 45.98 -27.14 9.02
CA GLN A 522 46.64 -27.00 10.34
C GLN A 522 45.69 -26.46 11.44
N ARG A 523 45.87 -26.99 12.66
CA ARG A 523 45.33 -26.44 13.91
C ARG A 523 46.47 -25.75 14.66
N VAL A 524 46.21 -24.60 15.27
CA VAL A 524 46.91 -24.15 16.50
C VAL A 524 45.84 -23.69 17.50
N ALA A 525 46.10 -23.87 18.79
CA ALA A 525 45.09 -23.84 19.84
C ALA A 525 45.46 -22.89 20.99
N VAL A 526 44.41 -22.34 21.62
CA VAL A 526 44.32 -21.99 23.06
C VAL A 526 45.31 -20.97 23.66
N ARG A 527 44.75 -19.82 24.05
CA ARG A 527 44.79 -19.16 25.40
C ARG A 527 43.89 -17.92 25.28
N GLY A 528 43.04 -17.52 26.24
CA GLY A 528 42.85 -18.00 27.61
C GLY A 528 43.10 -16.87 28.62
N ALA A 529 42.12 -15.98 28.82
CA ALA A 529 42.08 -15.02 29.92
C ALA A 529 40.65 -14.47 30.15
N GLN A 530 40.06 -14.78 31.30
CA GLN A 530 39.06 -13.92 31.95
C GLN A 530 39.80 -12.91 32.85
N LEU A 531 39.24 -11.72 33.06
CA LEU A 531 39.21 -11.06 34.39
C LEU A 531 38.24 -9.87 34.39
N HIS A 532 37.83 -9.44 35.60
CA HIS A 532 36.74 -8.49 35.88
C HIS A 532 37.19 -7.03 36.04
N GLY A 533 36.22 -6.11 36.02
CA GLY A 533 36.30 -4.72 36.51
C GLY A 533 36.57 -3.71 35.39
N ILE A 534 35.86 -2.59 35.27
CA ILE A 534 34.89 -1.92 36.16
C ILE A 534 33.61 -1.60 35.38
#